data_AF-A0A2S2N3Y4-F1
#
_entry.id   AF-A0A2S2N3Y4-F1
#
_cell.length_a   1.000
_cell.length_b   1.000
_cell.length_c   1.000
_cell.angle_alpha   90.00
_cell.angle_beta   90.00
_cell.angle_gamma   90.00
#
_symmetry.space_group_name_H-M   'P 1'
#
loop_
_entity.id
_entity.type
_entity.pdbx_description
1 polymer ?
#
loop_
_entity_poly.entity_id
_entity_poly.type
_entity_poly.pdbx_seq_one_letter_code
_entity_poly.pdbx_strand_id
1 'polypeptide(L)'
;WPERQPLKALLLALLNFTALLIEYSFSRHLYSSIEHLTTLLASSDMHVVLAVLNLLYVFSKRSNYITRLGSERRGPLLARLQHLAESWGGKENGFGLAECCRDLHMMKYPPSATTLHFEFYAEPGVEVKVDKRATSTTLHYIHIEQLDKISESPSEIMESLTKMYSIPKD
;
A
#
# COMPACT_ATOMS: atom_id res chain seq x y z
N TRP A 1 6.51 5.43 15.97
CA TRP A 1 6.29 6.61 16.83
C TRP A 1 5.21 6.35 17.88
N PRO A 2 5.59 6.05 19.14
CA PRO A 2 4.66 5.70 20.22
C PRO A 2 3.63 6.79 20.54
N GLU A 3 4.00 8.07 20.39
CA GLU A 3 3.14 9.23 20.69
C GLU A 3 1.87 9.31 19.82
N ARG A 4 1.87 8.65 18.64
CA ARG A 4 0.72 8.66 17.72
C ARG A 4 -0.25 7.50 17.95
N GLN A 5 0.03 6.59 18.89
CA GLN A 5 -0.85 5.45 19.15
C GLN A 5 -2.28 5.84 19.57
N PRO A 6 -2.50 6.84 20.46
CA PRO A 6 -3.85 7.27 20.82
C PRO A 6 -4.61 7.86 19.63
N LEU A 7 -3.92 8.63 18.79
CA LEU A 7 -4.51 9.23 17.58
C LEU A 7 -4.89 8.17 16.55
N LYS A 8 -4.04 7.15 16.36
CA LYS A 8 -4.35 5.98 15.53
C LYS A 8 -5.59 5.25 16.05
N ALA A 9 -5.65 4.98 17.36
CA ALA A 9 -6.79 4.30 17.95
C ALA A 9 -8.10 5.08 17.73
N LEU A 10 -8.05 6.40 17.91
CA LEU A 10 -9.19 7.28 17.62
C LEU A 10 -9.59 7.24 16.15
N LEU A 11 -8.63 7.30 15.23
CA LEU A 11 -8.89 7.20 13.79
C LEU A 11 -9.59 5.88 13.43
N LEU A 12 -9.07 4.76 13.95
CA LEU A 12 -9.67 3.44 13.72
C LEU A 12 -11.08 3.35 14.30
N ALA A 13 -11.31 3.90 15.49
CA ALA A 13 -12.64 3.97 16.09
C ALA A 13 -13.61 4.81 15.25
N LEU A 14 -13.17 5.95 14.71
CA LEU A 14 -13.96 6.80 13.82
C LEU A 14 -14.31 6.11 12.50
N LEU A 15 -13.35 5.42 11.88
CA LEU A 15 -13.58 4.66 10.65
C LEU A 15 -14.58 3.51 10.89
N ASN A 16 -14.43 2.77 12.00
CA ASN A 16 -15.34 1.69 12.35
C ASN A 16 -16.75 2.21 12.67
N PHE A 17 -16.85 3.28 13.46
CA PHE A 17 -18.12 3.95 13.74
C PHE A 17 -18.79 4.43 12.44
N THR A 18 -18.03 5.03 11.52
CA THR A 18 -18.54 5.46 10.22
C THR A 18 -19.04 4.27 9.41
N ALA A 19 -18.35 3.13 9.42
CA ALA A 19 -18.79 1.92 8.74
C ALA A 19 -20.13 1.42 9.29
N LEU A 20 -20.28 1.36 10.61
CA LEU A 20 -21.55 1.02 11.26
C LEU A 20 -22.66 2.03 10.92
N LEU A 21 -22.35 3.32 10.96
CA LEU A 21 -23.31 4.36 10.61
C LEU A 21 -23.78 4.20 9.16
N ILE A 22 -22.89 3.97 8.21
CA ILE A 22 -23.27 3.75 6.81
C ILE A 22 -24.03 2.44 6.63
N GLU A 23 -23.69 1.38 7.37
CA GLU A 23 -24.42 0.12 7.32
C GLU A 23 -25.89 0.29 7.72
N TYR A 24 -26.14 1.00 8.82
CA TYR A 24 -27.47 1.10 9.43
C TYR A 24 -28.23 2.41 9.17
N SER A 25 -27.63 3.40 8.46
CA SER A 25 -28.28 4.67 8.13
C SER A 25 -28.87 4.70 6.73
N PHE A 26 -29.94 5.46 6.52
CA PHE A 26 -30.49 5.76 5.18
C PHE A 26 -29.82 6.97 4.52
N SER A 27 -29.19 7.86 5.29
CA SER A 27 -28.58 9.12 4.82
C SER A 27 -27.14 8.96 4.33
N ARG A 28 -26.84 7.82 3.68
CA ARG A 28 -25.48 7.44 3.24
C ARG A 28 -24.85 8.42 2.24
N HIS A 29 -25.69 9.14 1.50
CA HIS A 29 -25.28 10.11 0.48
C HIS A 29 -24.70 11.40 1.06
N LEU A 30 -24.86 11.65 2.36
CA LEU A 30 -24.32 12.85 3.03
C LEU A 30 -22.83 12.76 3.31
N TYR A 31 -22.22 11.58 3.14
CA TYR A 31 -20.78 11.43 3.32
C TYR A 31 -20.02 12.26 2.29
N SER A 32 -19.25 13.25 2.74
CA SER A 32 -18.58 14.22 1.85
C SER A 32 -17.05 14.12 1.90
N SER A 33 -16.50 13.21 2.71
CA SER A 33 -15.07 13.12 3.07
C SER A 33 -14.30 12.00 2.36
N ILE A 34 -14.73 11.58 1.17
CA ILE A 34 -14.10 10.47 0.43
C ILE A 34 -12.62 10.68 0.10
N GLU A 35 -12.20 11.94 -0.10
CA GLU A 35 -10.80 12.31 -0.35
C GLU A 35 -9.88 11.96 0.83
N HIS A 36 -10.39 12.04 2.06
CA HIS A 36 -9.66 11.61 3.25
C HIS A 36 -9.51 10.09 3.27
N LEU A 37 -10.52 9.32 2.85
CA LEU A 37 -10.39 7.86 2.72
C LEU A 37 -9.36 7.50 1.66
N THR A 38 -9.39 8.14 0.50
CA THR A 38 -8.38 7.95 -0.55
C THR A 38 -6.96 8.25 -0.05
N THR A 39 -6.80 9.30 0.75
CA THR A 39 -5.51 9.65 1.38
C THR A 39 -5.08 8.58 2.39
N LEU A 40 -6.00 8.11 3.24
CA LEU A 40 -5.73 7.08 4.24
C LEU A 40 -5.41 5.70 3.63
N LEU A 41 -5.86 5.40 2.40
CA LEU A 41 -5.42 4.22 1.66
C LEU A 41 -3.92 4.23 1.32
N ALA A 42 -3.25 5.39 1.37
CA ALA A 42 -1.80 5.51 1.23
C ALA A 42 -1.05 5.41 2.57
N SER A 43 -1.75 5.08 3.67
CA SER A 43 -1.14 4.87 4.98
C SER A 43 -0.15 3.71 4.95
N SER A 44 0.98 3.85 5.64
CA SER A 44 1.92 2.75 5.89
C SER A 44 1.42 1.75 6.94
N ASP A 45 0.38 2.11 7.71
CA ASP A 45 -0.25 1.22 8.68
C ASP A 45 -1.36 0.38 8.06
N MET A 46 -1.14 -0.92 7.97
CA MET A 46 -2.09 -1.87 7.37
C MET A 46 -3.45 -1.89 8.07
N HIS A 47 -3.51 -1.64 9.38
CA HIS A 47 -4.81 -1.61 10.10
C HIS A 47 -5.67 -0.43 9.62
N VAL A 48 -5.04 0.71 9.31
CA VAL A 48 -5.73 1.88 8.77
C VAL A 48 -6.23 1.58 7.37
N VAL A 49 -5.39 0.99 6.51
CA VAL A 49 -5.78 0.61 5.14
C VAL A 49 -6.97 -0.37 5.17
N LEU A 50 -6.91 -1.41 6.02
CA LEU A 50 -8.00 -2.37 6.18
C LEU A 50 -9.29 -1.74 6.70
N ALA A 51 -9.21 -0.84 7.67
CA ALA A 51 -10.40 -0.14 8.19
C ALA A 51 -11.07 0.73 7.11
N VAL A 52 -10.27 1.41 6.28
CA VAL A 52 -10.78 2.19 5.14
C VAL A 52 -11.40 1.28 4.08
N LEU A 53 -10.75 0.17 3.73
CA LEU A 53 -11.28 -0.80 2.78
C LEU A 53 -12.60 -1.42 3.26
N ASN A 54 -12.72 -1.73 4.56
CA ASN A 54 -13.96 -2.20 5.14
C ASN A 54 -15.08 -1.15 4.99
N LEU A 55 -14.78 0.13 5.27
CA LEU A 55 -15.75 1.21 5.08
C LEU A 55 -16.16 1.35 3.60
N LEU A 56 -15.22 1.30 2.67
CA LEU A 56 -15.50 1.32 1.22
C LEU A 56 -16.32 0.11 0.77
N TYR A 57 -16.07 -1.08 1.35
CA TYR A 57 -16.86 -2.28 1.13
C TYR A 57 -18.30 -2.12 1.64
N VAL A 58 -18.50 -1.54 2.82
CA VAL A 58 -19.85 -1.25 3.33
C VAL A 58 -20.55 -0.25 2.41
N PHE A 59 -19.85 0.78 1.91
CA PHE A 59 -20.40 1.69 0.91
C PHE A 59 -20.81 0.96 -0.37
N SER A 60 -19.98 0.07 -0.93
CA SER A 60 -20.30 -0.64 -2.16
C SER A 60 -21.46 -1.62 -2.00
N LYS A 61 -21.60 -2.25 -0.82
CA LYS A 61 -22.67 -3.21 -0.51
C LYS A 61 -24.00 -2.53 -0.18
N ARG A 62 -23.98 -1.39 0.51
CA ARG A 62 -25.19 -0.75 1.10
C ARG A 62 -25.60 0.54 0.40
N SER A 63 -24.82 1.01 -0.57
CA SER A 63 -25.06 2.28 -1.25
C SER A 63 -24.58 2.26 -2.71
N ASN A 64 -25.17 3.12 -3.53
CA ASN A 64 -24.61 3.52 -4.83
C ASN A 64 -23.71 4.77 -4.72
N TYR A 65 -23.26 5.11 -3.51
CA TYR A 65 -22.42 6.28 -3.25
C TYR A 65 -21.21 6.33 -4.17
N ILE A 66 -20.43 5.24 -4.24
CA ILE A 66 -19.19 5.18 -5.02
C ILE A 66 -19.47 5.36 -6.51
N THR A 67 -20.55 4.77 -7.03
CA THR A 67 -20.89 4.88 -8.46
C THR A 67 -21.38 6.29 -8.83
N ARG A 68 -21.99 7.01 -7.88
CA ARG A 68 -22.45 8.40 -8.02
C ARG A 68 -21.37 9.46 -7.74
N LEU A 69 -20.18 9.07 -7.31
CA LEU A 69 -19.06 10.01 -7.17
C LEU A 69 -18.69 10.63 -8.51
N GLY A 70 -18.46 11.94 -8.52
CA GLY A 70 -17.90 12.64 -9.68
C GLY A 70 -16.51 12.08 -10.05
N SER A 71 -16.14 12.21 -11.33
CA SER A 71 -14.87 11.72 -11.87
C SER A 71 -13.65 12.16 -11.06
N GLU A 72 -13.63 13.43 -10.63
CA GLU A 72 -12.56 14.05 -9.84
C GLU A 72 -12.23 13.29 -8.55
N ARG A 73 -13.23 12.69 -7.90
CA ARG A 73 -13.04 11.93 -6.65
C ARG A 73 -12.97 10.43 -6.89
N ARG A 74 -13.73 9.94 -7.87
CA ARG A 74 -13.81 8.51 -8.20
C ARG A 74 -12.53 8.00 -8.85
N GLY A 75 -11.92 8.77 -9.76
CA GLY A 75 -10.70 8.41 -10.47
C GLY A 75 -9.53 8.10 -9.51
N PRO A 76 -9.13 9.05 -8.65
CA PRO A 76 -8.05 8.84 -7.67
C PRO A 76 -8.31 7.67 -6.72
N LEU A 77 -9.56 7.48 -6.29
CA LEU A 77 -9.96 6.35 -5.43
C LEU A 77 -9.72 5.00 -6.15
N LEU A 78 -10.21 4.87 -7.38
CA LEU A 78 -10.06 3.63 -8.15
C LEU A 78 -8.59 3.36 -8.50
N ALA A 79 -7.82 4.38 -8.87
CA ALA A 79 -6.40 4.24 -9.12
C ALA A 79 -5.66 3.70 -7.87
N ARG A 80 -5.96 4.25 -6.68
CA ARG A 80 -5.35 3.77 -5.44
C ARG A 80 -5.74 2.33 -5.11
N LEU A 81 -7.00 1.96 -5.28
CA LEU A 81 -7.46 0.57 -5.08
C LEU A 81 -6.81 -0.40 -6.06
N GLN A 82 -6.63 0.02 -7.32
CA GLN A 82 -5.96 -0.77 -8.35
C GLN A 82 -4.50 -1.03 -7.97
N HIS A 83 -3.75 0.01 -7.59
CA HIS A 83 -2.36 -0.15 -7.15
C HIS A 83 -2.22 -1.07 -5.93
N LEU A 84 -3.15 -0.97 -4.97
CA LEU A 84 -3.18 -1.88 -3.82
C LEU A 84 -3.43 -3.33 -4.27
N ALA A 85 -4.40 -3.54 -5.17
CA ALA A 85 -4.73 -4.87 -5.68
C ALA A 85 -3.57 -5.49 -6.48
N GLU A 86 -2.85 -4.71 -7.29
CA GLU A 86 -1.67 -5.14 -8.03
C GLU A 86 -0.51 -5.54 -7.12
N SER A 87 -0.40 -4.87 -5.97
CA SER A 87 0.65 -5.12 -4.98
C SER A 87 0.33 -6.29 -4.04
N TRP A 88 -0.92 -6.77 -4.02
CA TRP A 88 -1.41 -7.77 -3.07
C TRP A 88 -1.60 -9.14 -3.70
N GLY A 89 -0.58 -9.98 -3.52
CA GLY A 89 -0.56 -11.34 -4.04
C GLY A 89 -0.06 -11.37 -5.48
N GLY A 90 1.19 -11.80 -5.64
CA GLY A 90 1.75 -12.03 -6.96
C GLY A 90 1.36 -13.41 -7.45
N LYS A 91 0.33 -13.49 -8.31
CA LYS A 91 0.07 -14.72 -9.08
C LYS A 91 1.32 -15.15 -9.84
N GLU A 92 2.05 -14.17 -10.38
CA GLU A 92 3.34 -14.32 -11.07
C GLU A 92 4.45 -14.88 -10.15
N ASN A 93 4.34 -14.67 -8.83
CA ASN A 93 5.28 -15.17 -7.81
C ASN A 93 4.83 -16.51 -7.19
N GLY A 94 3.78 -17.13 -7.72
CA GLY A 94 3.27 -18.42 -7.26
C GLY A 94 2.51 -18.37 -5.94
N PHE A 95 2.04 -17.18 -5.52
CA PHE A 95 1.41 -16.99 -4.21
C PHE A 95 0.27 -15.97 -4.27
N GLY A 96 -0.96 -16.44 -4.16
CA GLY A 96 -2.16 -15.59 -4.25
C GLY A 96 -2.49 -14.87 -2.93
N LEU A 97 -3.33 -13.84 -3.04
CA LEU A 97 -3.74 -13.01 -1.90
C LEU A 97 -4.41 -13.82 -0.78
N ALA A 98 -5.25 -14.80 -1.13
CA ALA A 98 -5.90 -15.66 -0.16
C ALA A 98 -4.88 -16.48 0.65
N GLU A 99 -3.78 -16.91 0.01
CA GLU A 99 -2.69 -17.58 0.70
C GLU A 99 -1.88 -16.63 1.60
N CYS A 100 -1.68 -15.37 1.21
CA CYS A 100 -1.06 -14.33 2.05
C CYS A 100 -1.81 -14.10 3.37
N CYS A 101 -3.14 -14.26 3.37
CA CYS A 101 -3.96 -14.05 4.56
C CYS A 101 -3.92 -15.22 5.56
N ARG A 102 -3.26 -16.34 5.23
CA ARG A 102 -3.15 -17.49 6.14
C ARG A 102 -1.88 -17.37 6.98
N ASP A 103 -2.00 -17.63 8.27
CA ASP A 103 -0.85 -17.78 9.17
C ASP A 103 -0.21 -19.15 8.93
N LEU A 104 0.72 -19.18 7.97
CA LEU A 104 1.44 -20.38 7.56
C LEU A 104 2.87 -20.31 8.08
N HIS A 105 3.48 -21.48 8.28
CA HIS A 105 4.90 -21.53 8.59
C HIS A 105 5.73 -20.94 7.45
N MET A 106 6.79 -20.20 7.79
CA MET A 106 7.61 -19.43 6.84
C MET A 106 8.13 -20.25 5.65
N MET A 107 8.42 -21.54 5.87
CA MET A 107 8.85 -22.49 4.82
C MET A 107 7.79 -22.75 3.73
N LYS A 108 6.54 -22.33 3.93
CA LYS A 108 5.47 -22.45 2.94
C LYS A 108 5.41 -21.26 1.96
N TYR A 109 6.12 -20.18 2.25
CA TYR A 109 6.21 -19.04 1.35
C TYR A 109 7.39 -19.25 0.38
N PRO A 110 7.25 -18.86 -0.89
CA PRO A 110 8.36 -18.95 -1.82
C PRO A 110 9.50 -18.02 -1.39
N PRO A 111 10.77 -18.35 -1.65
CA PRO A 111 11.91 -17.49 -1.30
C PRO A 111 11.80 -16.08 -1.90
N SER A 112 11.17 -15.95 -3.07
CA SER A 112 10.90 -14.65 -3.72
C SER A 112 9.98 -13.75 -2.90
N ALA A 113 9.20 -14.28 -1.95
CA ALA A 113 8.35 -13.48 -1.07
C ALA A 113 9.14 -12.55 -0.15
N THR A 114 10.43 -12.82 0.05
CA THR A 114 11.34 -11.98 0.84
C THR A 114 12.42 -11.32 -0.01
N THR A 115 12.24 -11.31 -1.33
CA THR A 115 13.14 -10.63 -2.27
C THR A 115 12.51 -9.33 -2.74
N LEU A 116 13.23 -8.22 -2.56
CA LEU A 116 12.91 -6.94 -3.17
C LEU A 116 13.64 -6.82 -4.51
N HIS A 117 12.89 -6.68 -5.59
CA HIS A 117 13.40 -6.29 -6.90
C HIS A 117 12.68 -5.03 -7.35
N PHE A 118 13.42 -3.94 -7.50
CA PHE A 118 12.88 -2.65 -7.92
C PHE A 118 13.71 -2.07 -9.06
N GLU A 119 13.07 -1.86 -10.21
CA GLU A 119 13.69 -1.28 -11.40
C GLU A 119 13.32 0.19 -11.52
N PHE A 120 14.30 1.03 -11.84
CA PHE A 120 14.07 2.46 -12.06
C PHE A 120 15.00 3.00 -13.14
N TYR A 121 14.53 4.04 -13.81
CA TYR A 121 15.33 4.77 -14.79
C TYR A 121 16.07 5.91 -14.10
N ALA A 122 17.35 6.09 -14.40
CA ALA A 122 18.14 7.23 -13.92
C ALA A 122 18.79 7.97 -15.09
N GLU A 123 18.90 9.30 -14.98
CA GLU A 123 19.57 10.11 -15.98
C GLU A 123 21.09 9.85 -15.98
N PRO A 124 21.74 9.87 -17.16
CA PRO A 124 23.18 9.69 -17.27
C PRO A 124 23.92 10.83 -16.56
N GLY A 125 24.48 10.56 -15.38
CA GLY A 125 25.24 11.54 -14.59
C GLY A 125 25.11 11.43 -13.07
N VAL A 126 24.14 10.65 -12.58
CA VAL A 126 24.03 10.33 -11.15
C VAL A 126 24.99 9.18 -10.81
N GLU A 127 25.99 9.42 -9.96
CA GLU A 127 26.84 8.37 -9.41
C GLU A 127 26.03 7.46 -8.49
N VAL A 128 25.35 6.47 -9.06
CA VAL A 128 24.75 5.38 -8.29
C VAL A 128 25.89 4.43 -7.91
N LYS A 129 26.14 4.24 -6.60
CA LYS A 129 27.08 3.22 -6.10
C LYS A 129 26.50 1.83 -6.35
N VAL A 130 26.58 1.34 -7.58
CA VAL A 130 26.10 0.02 -7.97
C VAL A 130 27.24 -0.99 -7.85
N ASP A 131 27.03 -2.04 -7.06
CA ASP A 131 27.85 -3.24 -7.14
C ASP A 131 27.71 -3.85 -8.54
N LYS A 132 28.85 -3.91 -9.22
CA LYS A 132 29.03 -4.15 -10.66
C LYS A 132 28.11 -5.25 -11.23
N ARG A 133 27.21 -4.87 -12.16
CA ARG A 133 26.88 -5.53 -13.46
C ARG A 133 25.57 -4.97 -14.03
N ALA A 134 25.62 -3.82 -14.70
CA ALA A 134 24.55 -3.40 -15.62
C ALA A 134 25.15 -2.65 -16.81
N THR A 135 25.12 -3.30 -17.97
CA THR A 135 25.64 -2.84 -19.28
C THR A 135 24.61 -2.04 -20.07
N SER A 136 23.85 -1.14 -19.45
CA SER A 136 22.98 -0.19 -20.15
C SER A 136 22.78 1.07 -19.31
N THR A 137 23.15 2.22 -19.85
CA THR A 137 23.37 3.49 -19.14
C THR A 137 22.11 4.23 -18.68
N THR A 138 20.95 3.55 -18.55
CA THR A 138 19.67 4.18 -18.19
C THR A 138 18.75 3.38 -17.26
N LEU A 139 18.93 2.05 -17.13
CA LEU A 139 18.08 1.20 -16.28
C LEU A 139 18.90 0.69 -15.10
N HIS A 140 18.49 1.06 -13.89
CA HIS A 140 19.06 0.64 -12.63
C HIS A 140 18.08 -0.30 -11.90
N TYR A 141 18.61 -1.19 -11.07
CA TYR A 141 17.79 -2.05 -10.23
C TYR A 141 18.35 -2.17 -8.80
N ILE A 142 17.44 -2.35 -7.85
CA ILE A 142 17.72 -2.70 -6.46
C ILE A 142 17.27 -4.14 -6.28
N HIS A 143 18.22 -5.05 -6.02
CA HIS A 143 17.95 -6.46 -5.74
C HIS A 143 18.45 -6.80 -4.34
N ILE A 144 17.53 -7.15 -3.44
CA ILE A 144 17.83 -7.51 -2.06
C ILE A 144 17.06 -8.78 -1.72
N GLU A 145 17.79 -9.84 -1.39
CA GLU A 145 17.21 -11.11 -0.94
C GLU A 145 17.11 -11.15 0.59
N GLN A 146 16.19 -11.98 1.10
CA GLN A 146 16.03 -12.22 2.53
C GLN A 146 15.77 -10.94 3.34
N LEU A 147 14.95 -10.04 2.78
CA LEU A 147 14.55 -8.78 3.38
C LEU A 147 13.92 -8.98 4.77
N ASP A 148 13.28 -10.14 4.98
CA ASP A 148 12.69 -10.58 6.25
C ASP A 148 13.70 -10.70 7.41
N LYS A 149 15.00 -10.85 7.10
CA LYS A 149 16.06 -10.96 8.11
C LYS A 149 16.62 -9.61 8.54
N ILE A 150 16.27 -8.53 7.85
CA ILE A 150 16.68 -7.18 8.22
C ILE A 150 15.83 -6.73 9.41
N SER A 151 16.47 -6.27 10.48
CA SER A 151 15.77 -5.88 11.73
C SER A 151 15.05 -4.52 11.64
N GLU A 152 15.37 -3.75 10.61
CA GLU A 152 14.76 -2.44 10.35
C GLU A 152 13.31 -2.59 9.84
N SER A 153 12.47 -1.61 10.14
CA SER A 153 11.11 -1.60 9.61
C SER A 153 11.09 -1.40 8.09
N PRO A 154 10.05 -1.85 7.38
CA PRO A 154 9.94 -1.64 5.92
C PRO A 154 10.09 -0.17 5.50
N SER A 155 9.62 0.77 6.32
CA SER A 155 9.77 2.20 6.04
C SER A 155 11.22 2.68 6.15
N GLU A 156 11.97 2.21 7.14
CA GLU A 156 13.39 2.55 7.32
C GLU A 156 14.24 1.95 6.19
N ILE A 157 13.96 0.69 5.82
CA ILE A 157 14.58 0.03 4.67
C ILE A 157 14.33 0.87 3.40
N MET A 158 13.08 1.20 3.10
CA MET A 158 12.73 2.00 1.92
C MET A 158 13.40 3.37 1.92
N GLU A 159 13.47 4.04 3.07
CA GLU A 159 14.14 5.34 3.17
C GLU A 159 15.65 5.24 2.92
N SER A 160 16.29 4.20 3.48
CA SER A 160 17.71 3.89 3.28
C SER A 160 18.02 3.62 1.80
N LEU A 161 17.20 2.80 1.14
CA LEU A 161 17.34 2.49 -0.28
C LEU A 161 17.13 3.72 -1.16
N THR A 162 16.12 4.52 -0.87
CA THR A 162 15.85 5.77 -1.60
C THR A 162 17.05 6.72 -1.53
N LYS A 163 17.67 6.85 -0.35
CA LYS A 163 18.86 7.68 -0.15
C LYS A 163 20.10 7.09 -0.81
N MET A 164 20.31 5.78 -0.71
CA MET A 164 21.48 5.09 -1.23
C MET A 164 21.53 5.09 -2.76
N TYR A 165 20.37 4.88 -3.41
CA TYR A 165 20.26 4.77 -4.86
C TYR A 165 19.84 6.08 -5.54
N SER A 166 19.65 7.17 -4.80
CA SER A 166 19.20 8.48 -5.31
C SER A 166 17.96 8.35 -6.22
N ILE A 167 16.97 7.56 -5.80
CA ILE A 167 15.77 7.28 -6.60
C ILE A 167 15.03 8.62 -6.85
N PRO A 168 14.67 8.96 -8.11
CA PRO A 168 13.93 10.18 -8.43
C PRO A 168 12.63 10.28 -7.63
N LYS A 169 12.33 11.50 -7.16
CA LYS A 169 11.08 11.82 -6.48
C LYS A 169 10.09 12.34 -7.52
N ASP A 170 9.37 11.43 -8.16
CA ASP A 170 8.18 11.79 -8.95
C ASP A 170 6.96 12.00 -8.01
#